data_AF-A0A5N3XS20-F1
#
_entry.id   AF-A0A5N3XS20-F1
#
_cell.length_a   1.000
_cell.length_b   1.000
_cell.length_c   1.000
_cell.angle_alpha   90.00
_cell.angle_beta   90.00
_cell.angle_gamma   90.00
#
_symmetry.space_group_name_H-M   'P 1'
#
loop_
_entity.id
_entity.type
_entity.pdbx_description
1 polymer ?
#
loop_
_entity_poly.entity_id
_entity_poly.type
_entity_poly.pdbx_seq_one_letter_code
_entity_poly.pdbx_strand_id
1 'polypeptide(L)'
;MLNSCKAIGTVPDAGESWVPLNLEIDNILTFPVWIRNLFIYWASITFGLENRVELAEICAKSERYIGTEGGGMDQSISFLAEEGTVVLTFKLYQRAKHVYSEAARVLQFKKICEETPDNMVQLLGELMNQSHMSCRDMYECSCPELDQLVDICRKFGAQGSRLTGAGWGGCTVSIVPVDKLSSFLANVHEAYYQRSNRSLAPEKQSLFATKPGGGALVFLEA
;
A
#
# COMPACT_ATOMS: atom_id res chain seq x y z
N MET A 1 7.46 -3.46 14.16
CA MET A 1 6.99 -2.07 14.40
C MET A 1 5.64 -1.88 13.72
N LEU A 2 4.57 -2.42 14.30
CA LEU A 2 3.17 -2.23 13.85
C LEU A 2 2.40 -1.32 14.84
N ASN A 3 3.13 -0.50 15.62
CA ASN A 3 2.60 0.20 16.79
C ASN A 3 1.82 1.50 16.47
N SER A 4 1.42 1.74 15.22
CA SER A 4 0.73 2.98 14.84
C SER A 4 -0.80 2.89 14.89
N CYS A 5 -1.38 1.69 15.02
CA CYS A 5 -2.77 1.55 15.48
C CYS A 5 -2.76 1.55 17.01
N LYS A 6 -2.67 2.73 17.64
CA LYS A 6 -2.92 2.82 19.08
C LYS A 6 -4.37 2.41 19.33
N ALA A 7 -4.58 1.21 19.86
CA ALA A 7 -5.80 0.86 20.57
C ALA A 7 -5.96 1.87 21.72
N ILE A 8 -7.00 2.69 21.66
CA ILE A 8 -7.34 3.63 22.73
C ILE A 8 -8.67 3.15 23.27
N GLY A 9 -8.62 2.37 24.35
CA GLY A 9 -9.78 2.00 25.17
C GLY A 9 -9.98 0.50 25.36
N THR A 10 -10.12 0.08 26.61
CA THR A 10 -10.75 -1.18 27.01
C THR A 10 -12.26 -0.99 27.00
N VAL A 11 -13.02 -1.93 26.43
CA VAL A 11 -14.49 -1.95 26.55
C VAL A 11 -14.86 -2.02 28.04
N PRO A 12 -15.62 -1.06 28.59
CA PRO A 12 -16.23 -1.24 29.91
C PRO A 12 -17.25 -2.37 29.80
N ASP A 13 -17.36 -3.24 30.81
CA ASP A 13 -18.40 -4.28 30.91
C ASP A 13 -19.79 -3.65 30.71
N ALA A 14 -20.29 -3.66 29.49
CA ALA A 14 -21.58 -3.11 29.12
C ALA A 14 -22.47 -4.26 28.65
N GLY A 15 -23.30 -4.74 29.56
CA GLY A 15 -24.40 -5.67 29.29
C GLY A 15 -25.54 -5.02 28.51
N GLU A 16 -25.27 -4.41 27.35
CA GLU A 16 -26.28 -3.81 26.50
C GLU A 16 -26.15 -4.23 25.04
N SER A 17 -27.32 -4.45 24.43
CA SER A 17 -27.56 -4.99 23.10
C SER A 17 -26.97 -4.13 21.99
N TRP A 18 -26.07 -4.71 21.20
CA TRP A 18 -25.56 -4.12 19.96
C TRP A 18 -26.69 -4.02 18.91
N VAL A 19 -26.98 -2.80 18.46
CA VAL A 19 -27.84 -2.56 17.29
C VAL A 19 -26.92 -2.39 16.07
N PRO A 20 -27.00 -3.26 15.05
CA PRO A 20 -26.15 -3.15 13.88
C PRO A 20 -26.49 -1.89 13.08
N LEU A 21 -25.46 -1.15 12.69
CA LEU A 21 -25.58 0.01 11.80
C LEU A 21 -25.68 -0.52 10.36
N ASN A 22 -26.90 -0.70 9.86
CA ASN A 22 -27.13 -1.02 8.44
C ASN A 22 -26.83 0.22 7.59
N LEU A 23 -25.59 0.32 7.11
CA LEU A 23 -25.22 1.18 5.98
C LEU A 23 -25.09 0.29 4.74
N GLU A 24 -26.11 0.27 3.89
CA GLU A 24 -26.00 -0.27 2.54
C GLU A 24 -25.03 0.60 1.73
N ILE A 25 -23.77 0.17 1.63
CA ILE A 25 -22.77 0.74 0.72
C ILE A 25 -22.67 -0.22 -0.48
N ASP A 26 -23.71 -0.24 -1.30
CA ASP A 26 -23.66 -0.95 -2.57
C ASP A 26 -22.83 -0.14 -3.57
N ASN A 27 -21.75 -0.78 -4.05
CA ASN A 27 -20.96 -0.44 -5.26
C ASN A 27 -19.65 0.34 -5.12
N ILE A 28 -18.77 -0.01 -4.17
CA ILE A 28 -17.36 0.44 -4.24
C ILE A 28 -16.38 -0.73 -4.01
N LEU A 29 -15.94 -1.28 -5.15
CA LEU A 29 -14.56 -1.74 -5.43
C LEU A 29 -14.10 -3.07 -4.78
N THR A 30 -14.31 -4.14 -5.55
CA THR A 30 -13.55 -5.40 -5.44
C THR A 30 -12.06 -5.16 -5.70
N PHE A 31 -11.24 -5.33 -4.67
CA PHE A 31 -9.78 -5.35 -4.83
C PHE A 31 -9.32 -6.59 -5.63
N PRO A 32 -8.22 -6.51 -6.40
CA PRO A 32 -7.72 -7.66 -7.16
C PRO A 32 -7.30 -8.84 -6.27
N VAL A 33 -7.71 -10.06 -6.67
CA VAL A 33 -7.45 -11.35 -5.99
C VAL A 33 -5.99 -11.59 -5.61
N TRP A 34 -5.03 -11.01 -6.35
CA TRP A 34 -3.60 -11.19 -6.08
C TRP A 34 -3.10 -10.46 -4.82
N ILE A 35 -3.71 -9.32 -4.44
CA ILE A 35 -3.38 -8.62 -3.19
C ILE A 35 -3.79 -9.48 -1.99
N ARG A 36 -4.93 -10.17 -2.11
CA ARG A 36 -5.47 -11.09 -1.10
C ARG A 36 -4.54 -12.27 -0.87
N ASN A 37 -4.03 -12.89 -1.93
CA ASN A 37 -3.12 -14.04 -1.83
C ASN A 37 -1.76 -13.68 -1.21
N LEU A 38 -1.23 -12.49 -1.49
CA LEU A 38 0.04 -12.03 -0.92
C LEU A 38 -0.07 -11.77 0.58
N PHE A 39 -1.20 -11.21 1.03
CA PHE A 39 -1.48 -10.99 2.46
C PHE A 39 -1.63 -12.31 3.22
N ILE A 40 -2.41 -13.27 2.69
CA ILE A 40 -2.59 -14.60 3.29
C ILE A 40 -1.23 -15.31 3.45
N TYR A 41 -0.36 -15.19 2.44
CA TYR A 41 0.99 -15.76 2.50
C TYR A 41 1.85 -15.10 3.59
N TRP A 42 1.89 -13.77 3.63
CA TRP A 42 2.63 -13.02 4.66
C TRP A 42 2.10 -13.29 6.08
N ALA A 43 0.78 -13.31 6.28
CA ALA A 43 0.15 -13.60 7.57
C ALA A 43 0.42 -15.03 8.02
N SER A 44 0.35 -16.02 7.11
CA SER A 44 0.67 -17.42 7.45
C SER A 44 2.10 -17.60 7.97
N ILE A 45 3.07 -16.92 7.36
CA ILE A 45 4.48 -16.91 7.81
C ILE A 45 4.65 -16.16 9.14
N THR A 46 3.98 -15.02 9.29
CA THR A 46 4.14 -14.14 10.47
C THR A 46 3.50 -14.73 11.73
N PHE A 47 2.38 -15.44 11.59
CA PHE A 47 1.59 -15.96 12.71
C PHE A 47 1.66 -17.48 12.89
N GLY A 48 2.50 -18.18 12.11
CA GLY A 48 2.70 -19.62 12.26
C GLY A 48 1.46 -20.47 11.96
N LEU A 49 0.59 -19.99 11.05
CA LEU A 49 -0.67 -20.66 10.73
C LEU A 49 -0.42 -21.74 9.66
N GLU A 50 -0.67 -23.01 10.02
CA GLU A 50 -0.32 -24.18 9.19
C GLU A 50 -1.22 -24.35 7.95
N ASN A 51 -2.43 -23.80 7.94
CA ASN A 51 -3.42 -24.01 6.88
C ASN A 51 -3.90 -22.72 6.22
N ARG A 52 -3.42 -22.47 5.00
CA ARG A 52 -3.76 -21.27 4.19
C ARG A 52 -5.23 -21.20 3.79
N VAL A 53 -5.92 -22.33 3.66
CA VAL A 53 -7.35 -22.38 3.26
C VAL A 53 -8.22 -21.95 4.43
N GLU A 54 -7.97 -22.53 5.60
CA GLU A 54 -8.66 -22.18 6.84
C GLU A 54 -8.44 -20.69 7.18
N LEU A 55 -7.22 -20.20 6.97
CA LEU A 55 -6.91 -18.78 7.13
C LEU A 55 -7.75 -17.89 6.21
N ALA A 56 -7.85 -18.24 4.94
CA ALA A 56 -8.64 -17.51 3.96
C ALA A 56 -10.14 -17.54 4.30
N GLU A 57 -10.64 -18.66 4.84
CA GLU A 57 -12.03 -18.79 5.30
C GLU A 57 -12.33 -17.93 6.53
N ILE A 58 -11.43 -17.92 7.52
CA ILE A 58 -11.56 -17.07 8.71
C ILE A 58 -11.54 -15.60 8.28
N CYS A 59 -10.62 -15.20 7.41
CA CYS A 59 -10.58 -13.84 6.85
C CYS A 59 -11.90 -13.46 6.16
N ALA A 60 -12.42 -14.34 5.30
CA ALA A 60 -13.65 -14.10 4.56
C ALA A 60 -14.88 -13.99 5.47
N LYS A 61 -14.92 -14.75 6.57
CA LYS A 61 -15.97 -14.64 7.59
C LYS A 61 -15.83 -13.36 8.40
N SER A 62 -14.61 -13.03 8.82
CA SER A 62 -14.29 -11.86 9.64
C SER A 62 -14.52 -10.54 8.89
N GLU A 63 -14.26 -10.48 7.58
CA GLU A 63 -14.54 -9.35 6.68
C GLU A 63 -15.97 -8.78 6.87
N ARG A 64 -16.97 -9.64 7.13
CA ARG A 64 -18.36 -9.24 7.36
C ARG A 64 -18.61 -8.45 8.64
N TYR A 65 -17.72 -8.55 9.62
CA TYR A 65 -17.85 -7.89 10.92
C TYR A 65 -17.16 -6.52 10.96
N ILE A 66 -16.38 -6.18 9.93
CA ILE A 66 -15.53 -4.98 9.88
C ILE A 66 -16.11 -3.92 8.93
N GLY A 67 -17.07 -4.29 8.09
CA GLY A 67 -17.99 -3.37 7.42
C GLY A 67 -17.46 -2.68 6.17
N THR A 68 -16.35 -3.16 5.59
CA THR A 68 -15.73 -2.52 4.42
C THR A 68 -15.74 -3.37 3.15
N GLU A 69 -15.98 -4.69 3.24
CA GLU A 69 -15.93 -5.67 2.14
C GLU A 69 -14.77 -5.43 1.14
N GLY A 70 -13.67 -4.88 1.63
CA GLY A 70 -12.62 -4.22 0.85
C GLY A 70 -11.36 -5.06 0.66
N GLY A 71 -11.38 -6.34 1.05
CA GLY A 71 -10.25 -7.26 0.87
C GLY A 71 -9.14 -7.10 1.91
N GLY A 72 -7.86 -7.19 1.52
CA GLY A 72 -6.71 -7.47 2.43
C GLY A 72 -6.53 -6.55 3.66
N MET A 73 -7.08 -5.34 3.66
CA MET A 73 -7.08 -4.45 4.84
C MET A 73 -8.02 -4.95 5.95
N ASP A 74 -9.16 -5.52 5.58
CA ASP A 74 -10.13 -6.11 6.51
C ASP A 74 -9.52 -7.34 7.18
N GLN A 75 -8.76 -8.11 6.42
CA GLN A 75 -8.01 -9.26 6.91
C GLN A 75 -6.94 -8.81 7.94
N SER A 76 -6.26 -7.69 7.68
CA SER A 76 -5.29 -7.12 8.61
C SER A 76 -5.92 -6.71 9.94
N ILE A 77 -7.10 -6.06 9.90
CA ILE A 77 -7.83 -5.70 11.12
C ILE A 77 -8.27 -6.97 11.85
N SER A 78 -8.71 -8.00 11.13
CA SER A 78 -9.13 -9.28 11.74
C SER A 78 -8.01 -9.96 12.53
N PHE A 79 -6.75 -9.87 12.08
CA PHE A 79 -5.61 -10.49 12.78
C PHE A 79 -4.95 -9.59 13.80
N LEU A 80 -4.97 -8.27 13.59
CA LEU A 80 -4.30 -7.31 14.44
C LEU A 80 -5.24 -6.71 15.50
N ALA A 81 -6.52 -7.06 15.48
CA ALA A 81 -7.45 -6.70 16.53
C ALA A 81 -7.06 -7.40 17.85
N GLU A 82 -7.00 -6.62 18.91
CA GLU A 82 -6.84 -7.14 20.27
C GLU A 82 -8.24 -7.37 20.85
N GLU A 83 -8.43 -8.52 21.51
CA GLU A 83 -9.71 -8.83 22.17
C GLU A 83 -10.08 -7.74 23.18
N GLY A 84 -11.36 -7.31 23.18
CA GLY A 84 -11.84 -6.24 24.05
C GLY A 84 -11.41 -4.82 23.63
N THR A 85 -10.85 -4.65 22.44
CA THR A 85 -10.53 -3.34 21.86
C THR A 85 -11.52 -2.93 20.77
N VAL A 86 -11.81 -1.63 20.71
CA VAL A 86 -12.68 -1.04 19.68
C VAL A 86 -12.03 0.24 19.15
N VAL A 87 -12.22 0.52 17.87
CA VAL A 87 -11.80 1.80 17.29
C VAL A 87 -12.78 2.88 17.75
N LEU A 88 -12.34 3.70 18.71
CA LEU A 88 -13.15 4.80 19.24
C LEU A 88 -13.14 6.05 18.36
N THR A 89 -12.20 6.17 17.43
CA THR A 89 -12.04 7.38 16.62
C THR A 89 -11.70 7.04 15.19
N PHE A 90 -12.58 7.48 14.28
CA PHE A 90 -12.38 7.37 12.84
C PHE A 90 -11.83 8.68 12.28
N LYS A 91 -10.75 8.62 11.50
CA LYS A 91 -10.18 9.78 10.79
C LYS A 91 -10.91 10.07 9.48
N LEU A 92 -12.25 10.18 9.55
CA LEU A 92 -13.13 10.25 8.37
C LEU A 92 -12.71 11.36 7.41
N TYR A 93 -12.44 12.56 7.92
CA TYR A 93 -11.98 13.68 7.10
C TYR A 93 -10.69 13.37 6.34
N GLN A 94 -9.69 12.83 7.03
CA GLN A 94 -8.38 12.58 6.44
C GLN A 94 -8.45 11.47 5.39
N ARG A 95 -9.19 10.40 5.68
CA ARG A 95 -9.37 9.27 4.77
C ARG A 95 -10.19 9.67 3.54
N ALA A 96 -11.30 10.39 3.72
CA ALA A 96 -12.10 10.91 2.61
C ALA A 96 -11.29 11.85 1.71
N LYS A 97 -10.57 12.81 2.31
CA LYS A 97 -9.72 13.75 1.56
C LYS A 97 -8.61 13.04 0.78
N HIS A 98 -8.00 12.01 1.37
CA HIS A 98 -7.04 11.17 0.66
C HIS A 98 -7.69 10.51 -0.57
N VAL A 99 -8.78 9.75 -0.36
CA VAL A 99 -9.44 8.95 -1.40
C VAL A 99 -9.90 9.82 -2.57
N TYR A 100 -10.65 10.89 -2.32
CA TYR A 100 -11.14 11.74 -3.40
C TYR A 100 -10.01 12.45 -4.15
N SER A 101 -8.98 12.92 -3.43
CA SER A 101 -7.85 13.57 -4.09
C SER A 101 -6.97 12.58 -4.86
N GLU A 102 -6.84 11.33 -4.41
CA GLU A 102 -6.09 10.28 -5.12
C GLU A 102 -6.82 9.87 -6.39
N ALA A 103 -8.15 9.70 -6.35
CA ALA A 103 -8.95 9.44 -7.53
C ALA A 103 -8.83 10.58 -8.57
N ALA A 104 -8.86 11.84 -8.12
CA ALA A 104 -8.63 12.98 -9.01
C ALA A 104 -7.22 12.96 -9.64
N ARG A 105 -6.18 12.64 -8.87
CA ARG A 105 -4.80 12.51 -9.38
C ARG A 105 -4.70 11.42 -10.46
N VAL A 106 -5.40 10.30 -10.32
CA VAL A 106 -5.43 9.24 -11.35
C VAL A 106 -6.00 9.75 -12.66
N LEU A 107 -7.13 10.47 -12.62
CA LEU A 107 -7.74 11.04 -13.82
C LEU A 107 -6.83 12.10 -14.47
N GLN A 108 -6.17 12.93 -13.67
CA GLN A 108 -5.20 13.91 -14.15
C GLN A 108 -3.97 13.24 -14.78
N PHE A 109 -3.43 12.20 -14.14
CA PHE A 109 -2.29 11.44 -14.65
C PHE A 109 -2.62 10.83 -16.02
N LYS A 110 -3.80 10.19 -16.14
CA LYS A 110 -4.30 9.64 -17.40
C LYS A 110 -4.42 10.73 -18.47
N LYS A 111 -5.04 11.86 -18.14
CA LYS A 111 -5.22 12.98 -19.07
C LYS A 111 -3.89 13.52 -19.60
N ILE A 112 -2.89 13.69 -18.73
CA ILE A 112 -1.55 14.16 -19.14
C ILE A 112 -0.88 13.15 -20.08
N CYS A 113 -1.03 11.84 -19.82
CA CYS A 113 -0.53 10.81 -20.73
C CYS A 113 -1.23 10.83 -22.11
N GLU A 114 -2.50 11.24 -22.18
CA GLU A 114 -3.26 11.35 -23.43
C GLU A 114 -2.92 12.63 -24.21
N GLU A 115 -2.67 13.74 -23.51
CA GLU A 115 -2.36 15.04 -24.14
C GLU A 115 -0.87 15.18 -24.54
N THR A 116 0.03 14.44 -23.89
CA THR A 116 1.48 14.41 -24.19
C THR A 116 2.15 15.80 -24.26
N PRO A 117 1.99 16.69 -23.25
CA PRO A 117 2.66 18.00 -23.23
C PRO A 117 4.19 17.85 -23.13
N ASP A 118 4.95 18.87 -23.55
CA ASP A 118 6.43 18.84 -23.54
C ASP A 118 7.02 18.58 -22.13
N ASN A 119 6.35 19.07 -21.09
CA ASN A 119 6.73 18.87 -19.69
C ASN A 119 6.02 17.67 -19.02
N MET A 120 5.49 16.72 -19.80
CA MET A 120 4.73 15.56 -19.32
C MET A 120 5.40 14.86 -18.14
N VAL A 121 6.68 14.51 -18.25
CA VAL A 121 7.39 13.74 -17.20
C VAL A 121 7.44 14.50 -15.88
N GLN A 122 7.60 15.83 -15.94
CA GLN A 122 7.58 16.68 -14.74
C GLN A 122 6.18 16.69 -14.09
N LEU A 123 5.13 16.91 -14.88
CA LEU A 123 3.75 16.95 -14.39
C LEU A 123 3.33 15.61 -13.76
N LEU A 124 3.66 14.49 -14.40
CA LEU A 124 3.40 13.15 -13.86
C LEU A 124 4.18 12.93 -12.56
N GLY A 125 5.43 13.40 -12.50
CA GLY A 125 6.27 13.32 -11.31
C GLY A 125 5.68 14.09 -10.12
N GLU A 126 5.17 15.29 -10.37
CA GLU A 126 4.48 16.12 -9.37
C GLU A 126 3.24 15.41 -8.81
N LEU A 127 2.41 14.78 -9.66
CA LEU A 127 1.26 13.99 -9.22
C LEU A 127 1.67 12.80 -8.34
N MET A 128 2.74 12.09 -8.69
CA MET A 128 3.26 10.99 -7.86
C MET A 128 3.73 11.49 -6.49
N ASN A 129 4.41 12.65 -6.45
CA ASN A 129 4.90 13.22 -5.20
C ASN A 129 3.75 13.68 -4.30
N GLN A 130 2.72 14.30 -4.87
CA GLN A 130 1.49 14.67 -4.15
C GLN A 130 0.75 13.44 -3.61
N SER A 131 0.69 12.37 -4.41
CA SER A 131 0.13 11.09 -3.97
C SER A 131 0.90 10.52 -2.78
N HIS A 132 2.23 10.50 -2.82
CA HIS A 132 3.04 10.02 -1.69
C HIS A 132 2.80 10.82 -0.41
N MET A 133 2.80 12.17 -0.49
CA MET A 133 2.51 13.03 0.66
C MET A 133 1.11 12.77 1.21
N SER A 134 0.11 12.57 0.34
CA SER A 134 -1.23 12.21 0.76
C SER A 134 -1.27 10.85 1.45
N CYS A 135 -0.57 9.83 0.94
CA CYS A 135 -0.44 8.52 1.59
C CYS A 135 0.24 8.63 2.97
N ARG A 136 1.29 9.45 3.08
CA ARG A 136 2.05 9.64 4.33
C ARG A 136 1.27 10.43 5.38
N ASP A 137 0.69 11.56 4.99
CA ASP A 137 0.16 12.55 5.94
C ASP A 137 -1.36 12.42 6.14
N MET A 138 -2.10 12.10 5.06
CA MET A 138 -3.57 11.99 5.10
C MET A 138 -4.05 10.56 5.31
N TYR A 139 -3.43 9.59 4.66
CA TYR A 139 -3.79 8.17 4.81
C TYR A 139 -2.99 7.46 5.91
N GLU A 140 -1.82 8.01 6.27
CA GLU A 140 -0.91 7.46 7.27
C GLU A 140 -0.49 6.02 7.01
N CYS A 141 -0.32 5.68 5.72
CA CYS A 141 0.14 4.36 5.27
C CYS A 141 1.60 4.34 4.79
N SER A 142 2.40 5.37 5.08
CA SER A 142 3.85 5.30 4.85
C SER A 142 4.59 4.72 6.07
N CYS A 143 5.92 4.66 5.99
CA CYS A 143 6.80 4.39 7.13
C CYS A 143 8.14 5.12 6.94
N PRO A 144 8.96 5.26 8.00
CA PRO A 144 10.23 5.99 7.92
C PRO A 144 11.16 5.47 6.81
N GLU A 145 11.20 4.15 6.61
CA GLU A 145 11.99 3.50 5.55
C GLU A 145 11.51 3.90 4.14
N LEU A 146 10.20 3.91 3.91
CA LEU A 146 9.61 4.35 2.64
C LEU A 146 9.86 5.83 2.37
N ASP A 147 9.67 6.67 3.38
CA ASP A 147 9.88 8.12 3.27
C ASP A 147 11.34 8.43 2.92
N GLN A 148 12.28 7.78 3.61
CA GLN A 148 13.71 7.89 3.33
C GLN A 148 14.05 7.43 1.90
N LEU A 149 13.52 6.29 1.46
CA LEU A 149 13.79 5.76 0.12
C LEU A 149 13.23 6.68 -0.97
N VAL A 150 12.04 7.23 -0.78
CA VAL A 150 11.42 8.20 -1.69
C VAL A 150 12.28 9.47 -1.81
N ASP A 151 12.77 10.00 -0.69
CA ASP A 151 13.63 11.19 -0.69
C ASP A 151 14.98 10.92 -1.38
N ILE A 152 15.57 9.74 -1.15
CA ILE A 152 16.77 9.28 -1.83
C ILE A 152 16.53 9.17 -3.35
N CYS A 153 15.41 8.59 -3.77
CA CYS A 153 15.07 8.48 -5.20
C CYS A 153 14.96 9.86 -5.86
N ARG A 154 14.25 10.80 -5.23
CA ARG A 154 14.13 12.18 -5.74
C ARG A 154 15.49 12.86 -5.82
N LYS A 155 16.31 12.74 -4.77
CA LYS A 155 17.65 13.33 -4.72
C LYS A 155 18.53 12.88 -5.89
N PHE A 156 18.43 11.62 -6.31
CA PHE A 156 19.26 11.05 -7.37
C PHE A 156 18.62 11.04 -8.76
N GLY A 157 17.54 11.80 -8.97
CA GLY A 157 17.04 12.13 -10.30
C GLY A 157 15.67 11.59 -10.66
N ALA A 158 14.93 10.98 -9.72
CA ALA A 158 13.51 10.70 -9.94
C ALA A 158 12.70 12.00 -10.01
N GLN A 159 11.90 12.14 -11.07
CA GLN A 159 10.95 13.26 -11.23
C GLN A 159 9.75 13.11 -10.30
N GLY A 160 9.33 11.85 -10.07
CA GLY A 160 8.33 11.48 -9.09
C GLY A 160 8.70 10.20 -8.41
N SER A 161 8.41 10.10 -7.11
CA SER A 161 8.60 8.88 -6.33
C SER A 161 7.53 8.77 -5.24
N ARG A 162 7.00 7.55 -5.07
CA ARG A 162 5.96 7.22 -4.09
C ARG A 162 6.03 5.75 -3.66
N LEU A 163 5.47 5.44 -2.49
CA LEU A 163 5.17 4.06 -2.10
C LEU A 163 4.21 3.39 -3.11
N THR A 164 4.22 2.07 -3.20
CA THR A 164 3.28 1.30 -4.03
C THR A 164 2.77 0.07 -3.28
N GLY A 165 1.53 -0.33 -3.53
CA GLY A 165 0.81 -1.31 -2.72
C GLY A 165 0.15 -0.69 -1.48
N ALA A 166 -0.03 -1.50 -0.44
CA ALA A 166 -0.76 -1.10 0.76
C ALA A 166 -0.03 -0.05 1.62
N GLY A 167 1.31 -0.07 1.60
CA GLY A 167 2.14 0.77 2.46
C GLY A 167 2.60 0.06 3.74
N TRP A 168 2.98 0.84 4.76
CA TRP A 168 3.64 0.38 6.00
C TRP A 168 4.87 -0.50 5.76
N GLY A 169 5.59 -0.23 4.66
CA GLY A 169 6.69 -1.03 4.15
C GLY A 169 6.47 -1.41 2.69
N GLY A 170 7.23 -2.39 2.20
CA GLY A 170 7.15 -2.85 0.82
C GLY A 170 7.99 -2.02 -0.14
N CYS A 171 7.40 -1.63 -1.28
CA CYS A 171 8.14 -1.06 -2.42
C CYS A 171 7.80 0.41 -2.66
N THR A 172 8.70 1.08 -3.38
CA THR A 172 8.47 2.40 -4.00
C THR A 172 8.50 2.28 -5.52
N VAL A 173 7.78 3.16 -6.21
CA VAL A 173 7.85 3.33 -7.66
C VAL A 173 8.32 4.75 -7.98
N SER A 174 9.25 4.88 -8.93
CA SER A 174 9.88 6.15 -9.29
C SER A 174 9.92 6.33 -10.81
N ILE A 175 9.57 7.52 -11.30
CA ILE A 175 9.76 7.91 -12.70
C ILE A 175 11.12 8.58 -12.83
N VAL A 176 12.01 8.00 -13.63
CA VAL A 176 13.39 8.45 -13.81
C VAL A 176 13.65 8.67 -15.31
N PRO A 177 14.16 9.84 -15.73
CA PRO A 177 14.62 10.07 -17.09
C PRO A 177 15.69 9.06 -17.52
N VAL A 178 15.65 8.62 -18.77
CA VAL A 178 16.50 7.53 -19.29
C VAL A 178 17.99 7.85 -19.14
N ASP A 179 18.37 9.10 -19.38
CA ASP A 179 19.74 9.62 -19.25
C ASP A 179 20.28 9.56 -17.80
N LYS A 180 19.40 9.52 -16.80
CA LYS A 180 19.76 9.45 -15.38
C LYS A 180 19.72 8.03 -14.81
N LEU A 181 19.20 7.05 -15.56
CA LEU A 181 18.90 5.72 -15.03
C LEU A 181 20.12 5.01 -14.44
N SER A 182 21.25 5.01 -15.14
CA SER A 182 22.47 4.33 -14.67
C SER A 182 23.01 4.94 -13.38
N SER A 183 23.11 6.28 -13.32
CA SER A 183 23.53 6.98 -12.10
C SER A 183 22.53 6.86 -10.97
N PHE A 184 21.23 6.86 -11.27
CA PHE A 184 20.16 6.70 -10.30
C PHE A 184 20.28 5.35 -9.58
N LEU A 185 20.40 4.26 -10.34
CA LEU A 185 20.51 2.91 -9.78
C LEU A 185 21.74 2.77 -8.86
N ALA A 186 22.90 3.24 -9.31
CA ALA A 186 24.13 3.18 -8.53
C ALA A 186 24.03 3.99 -7.22
N ASN A 187 23.55 5.24 -7.30
CA ASN A 187 23.49 6.12 -6.13
C ASN A 187 22.42 5.70 -5.12
N VAL A 188 21.25 5.22 -5.58
CA VAL A 188 20.20 4.71 -4.69
C VAL A 188 20.67 3.43 -3.99
N HIS A 189 21.37 2.55 -4.72
CA HIS A 189 21.97 1.36 -4.14
C HIS A 189 22.94 1.69 -3.00
N GLU A 190 23.89 2.59 -3.25
CA GLU A 190 24.86 3.04 -2.25
C GLU A 190 24.19 3.73 -1.05
N ALA A 191 23.24 4.64 -1.31
CA ALA A 191 22.67 5.47 -0.26
C ALA A 191 21.67 4.75 0.66
N TYR A 192 20.92 3.77 0.15
CA TYR A 192 19.86 3.09 0.90
C TYR A 192 20.20 1.64 1.23
N TYR A 193 20.66 0.87 0.24
CA TYR A 193 20.81 -0.59 0.39
C TYR A 193 22.15 -1.00 0.99
N GLN A 194 23.26 -0.31 0.67
CA GLN A 194 24.57 -0.62 1.26
C GLN A 194 24.70 -0.17 2.73
N ARG A 195 23.98 0.88 3.14
CA ARG A 195 24.03 1.39 4.52
C ARG A 195 23.30 0.53 5.53
N SER A 196 22.39 -0.33 5.08
CA SER A 196 21.65 -1.19 5.99
C SER A 196 22.52 -2.41 6.32
N ASN A 197 23.07 -2.47 7.53
CA ASN A 197 23.67 -3.70 8.09
C ASN A 197 22.64 -4.84 8.30
N ARG A 198 21.45 -4.73 7.70
CA ARG A 198 20.44 -5.76 7.66
C ARG A 198 20.78 -6.62 6.45
N SER A 199 21.01 -7.92 6.66
CA SER A 199 21.25 -8.90 5.60
C SER A 199 20.06 -8.92 4.63
N LEU A 200 20.07 -8.06 3.62
CA LEU A 200 19.04 -7.99 2.59
C LEU A 200 19.43 -8.93 1.44
N ALA A 201 18.41 -9.52 0.82
CA ALA A 201 18.52 -10.40 -0.33
C ALA A 201 19.38 -9.78 -1.45
N PRO A 202 19.94 -10.58 -2.39
CA PRO A 202 20.93 -10.12 -3.36
C PRO A 202 20.55 -8.81 -4.06
N GLU A 203 21.51 -7.90 -4.20
CA GLU A 203 21.46 -6.54 -4.79
C GLU A 203 20.51 -6.37 -6.00
N LYS A 204 20.40 -7.36 -6.89
CA LYS A 204 19.52 -7.33 -8.07
C LYS A 204 18.03 -7.56 -7.79
N GLN A 205 17.64 -7.98 -6.59
CA GLN A 205 16.26 -8.32 -6.26
C GLN A 205 15.47 -7.13 -5.72
N SER A 206 16.13 -6.12 -5.14
CA SER A 206 15.45 -5.03 -4.42
C SER A 206 15.40 -3.70 -5.17
N LEU A 207 16.21 -3.51 -6.20
CA LEU A 207 16.23 -2.31 -7.04
C LEU A 207 16.40 -2.69 -8.53
N PHE A 208 15.40 -2.37 -9.34
CA PHE A 208 15.41 -2.68 -10.77
C PHE A 208 14.55 -1.71 -11.58
N ALA A 209 14.87 -1.56 -12.86
CA ALA A 209 14.02 -0.87 -13.83
C ALA A 209 12.94 -1.82 -14.36
N THR A 210 11.76 -1.28 -14.69
CA THR A 210 10.64 -2.06 -15.22
C THR A 210 9.98 -1.36 -16.40
N LYS A 211 9.24 -2.14 -17.19
CA LYS A 211 8.34 -1.70 -18.26
C LYS A 211 7.03 -2.46 -18.15
N PRO A 212 5.91 -1.94 -18.68
CA PRO A 212 4.65 -2.68 -18.70
C PRO A 212 4.82 -4.07 -19.32
N GLY A 213 4.50 -5.12 -18.55
CA GLY A 213 4.55 -6.52 -18.97
C GLY A 213 3.21 -7.04 -19.49
N GLY A 214 3.21 -8.26 -20.03
CA GLY A 214 1.98 -8.96 -20.44
C GLY A 214 1.16 -9.45 -19.25
N GLY A 215 -0.12 -9.76 -19.50
CA GLY A 215 -1.02 -10.37 -18.53
C GLY A 215 -0.78 -11.88 -18.34
N ALA A 216 -1.66 -12.53 -17.59
CA ALA A 216 -1.61 -13.98 -17.37
C ALA A 216 -1.81 -14.76 -18.69
N LEU A 217 -1.02 -15.81 -18.88
CA LEU A 217 -1.04 -16.67 -20.07
C LEU A 217 -0.97 -18.14 -19.65
N VAL A 218 -1.58 -19.00 -20.47
CA VAL A 218 -1.44 -20.46 -20.38
C VAL A 218 -0.43 -20.88 -21.45
N PHE A 219 0.67 -21.50 -21.02
CA PHE A 219 1.66 -22.08 -21.93
C PHE A 219 1.27 -23.52 -22.21
N LEU A 220 0.99 -23.83 -23.48
CA LEU A 220 0.81 -25.18 -23.95
C LEU A 220 2.16 -25.70 -24.45
N GLU A 221 2.46 -26.97 -24.17
CA GLU A 221 3.64 -27.63 -24.72
C GLU A 221 3.53 -27.67 -26.25
N ALA A 222 4.63 -27.29 -26.91
CA ALA A 222 4.68 -27.12 -28.36
C ALA A 222 4.75 -28.46 -29.11
#